data_AF-A0A955Q818-F1
#
_entry.id   AF-A0A955Q818-F1
#
_cell.length_a   1.000
_cell.length_b   1.000
_cell.length_c   1.000
_cell.angle_alpha   90.00
_cell.angle_beta   90.00
_cell.angle_gamma   90.00
#
_symmetry.space_group_name_H-M   'P 1'
#
loop_
_entity.id
_entity.type
_entity.pdbx_description
1 polymer ?
#
loop_
_entity_poly.entity_id
_entity_poly.type
_entity_poly.pdbx_seq_one_letter_code
_entity_poly.pdbx_strand_id
1 'polypeptide(L)'
;LDYADWSGFKDLNLQLSNGAIIPNPRNYGDAWILMVGTEFKALSPSALPHWDVAFRTGYVRSESPIPDRTFEPAVPDSDFNAFSAGMGFLCHAPGKFLGILPCDIFGAKAIGMDLAYQALLYDERNVRNNQQPLLNGKWDTTLHVGALSVRMNF
;
A
#
# COMPACT_ATOMS: atom_id res chain seq x y z
N LEU A 1 6.91 -8.01 -9.78
CA LEU A 1 6.19 -9.28 -9.55
C LEU A 1 6.84 -9.84 -8.32
N ASP A 2 6.05 -9.95 -7.27
CA ASP A 2 6.54 -10.32 -5.96
C ASP A 2 5.83 -11.60 -5.55
N TYR A 3 6.55 -12.45 -4.82
CA TYR A 3 6.08 -13.71 -4.27
C TYR A 3 6.21 -13.65 -2.76
N ALA A 4 5.12 -13.93 -2.06
CA ALA A 4 5.09 -14.00 -0.61
C ALA A 4 4.85 -15.45 -0.17
N ASP A 5 5.89 -16.06 0.41
CA ASP A 5 5.80 -17.38 1.03
C ASP A 5 5.12 -17.26 2.39
N TRP A 6 3.81 -17.49 2.40
CA TRP A 6 3.01 -17.61 3.61
C TRP A 6 2.76 -19.07 3.98
N SER A 7 3.27 -20.02 3.19
CA SER A 7 3.07 -21.44 3.44
C SER A 7 3.62 -21.89 4.79
N GLY A 8 4.64 -21.21 5.33
CA GLY A 8 5.18 -21.44 6.67
C GLY A 8 4.21 -21.12 7.82
N PHE A 9 3.21 -20.26 7.59
CA PHE A 9 2.26 -19.85 8.63
C PHE A 9 1.11 -20.85 8.77
N LYS A 10 1.39 -21.97 9.44
CA LYS A 10 0.44 -23.09 9.62
C LYS A 10 -0.50 -22.92 10.80
N ASP A 11 -0.05 -22.33 11.90
CA ASP A 11 -0.85 -22.15 13.11
C ASP A 11 -0.45 -20.92 13.92
N LEU A 12 -1.38 -20.47 14.75
CA LEU A 12 -1.22 -19.38 15.72
C LEU A 12 -1.67 -19.88 17.10
N ASN A 13 -1.14 -21.04 17.51
CA ASN A 13 -1.56 -21.70 18.74
C ASN A 13 -1.21 -20.86 19.98
N LEU A 14 -2.15 -20.75 20.92
CA LEU A 14 -1.91 -20.07 22.19
C LEU A 14 -1.43 -21.07 23.23
N GLN A 15 -0.24 -20.84 23.78
CA GLN A 15 0.29 -21.63 24.89
C GLN A 15 -0.07 -20.94 26.21
N LEU A 16 -0.78 -21.65 27.08
CA LEU A 16 -1.18 -21.16 28.39
C LEU A 16 -0.14 -21.53 29.46
N SER A 17 -0.07 -20.76 30.54
CA SER A 17 0.89 -20.98 31.64
C SER A 17 0.69 -22.32 32.36
N ASN A 18 -0.50 -22.92 32.26
CA ASN A 18 -0.80 -24.25 32.77
C ASN A 18 -0.39 -25.39 31.80
N GLY A 19 0.28 -25.07 30.70
CA GLY A 19 0.71 -26.04 29.67
C GLY A 19 -0.38 -26.43 28.67
N ALA A 20 -1.60 -25.93 28.80
CA ALA A 20 -2.65 -26.17 27.80
C ALA A 20 -2.41 -25.36 26.52
N ILE A 21 -2.86 -25.91 25.39
CA ILE A 21 -2.75 -25.27 24.08
C ILE A 21 -4.16 -25.02 23.54
N ILE A 22 -4.45 -23.78 23.14
CA ILE A 22 -5.65 -23.46 22.37
C ILE A 22 -5.25 -23.47 20.88
N PRO A 23 -5.74 -24.45 20.09
CA PRO A 23 -5.36 -24.55 18.69
C PRO A 23 -6.00 -23.43 17.86
N ASN A 24 -5.23 -22.82 16.96
CA ASN A 24 -5.70 -21.83 15.99
C ASN A 24 -5.04 -22.06 14.63
N PRO A 25 -5.53 -23.02 13.83
CA PRO A 25 -4.91 -23.41 12.57
C PRO A 25 -5.14 -22.35 11.48
N ARG A 26 -4.06 -21.90 10.84
CA ARG A 26 -4.06 -20.89 9.76
C ARG A 26 -3.94 -21.50 8.39
N ASN A 27 -2.98 -22.40 8.18
CA ASN A 27 -2.73 -23.07 6.90
C ASN A 27 -2.72 -22.11 5.70
N TYR A 28 -2.02 -20.99 5.81
CA TYR A 28 -1.95 -20.06 4.69
C TYR A 28 -1.21 -20.72 3.51
N GLY A 29 -1.62 -20.33 2.31
CA GLY A 29 -0.94 -20.66 1.06
C GLY A 29 -0.06 -19.50 0.62
N ASP A 30 0.62 -19.64 -0.51
CA ASP A 30 1.45 -18.57 -1.06
C ASP A 30 0.59 -17.51 -1.76
N ALA A 31 1.16 -16.32 -1.95
CA ALA A 31 0.47 -15.23 -2.63
C ALA A 31 1.40 -14.54 -3.64
N TRP A 32 0.85 -14.19 -4.80
CA TRP A 32 1.53 -13.39 -5.81
C TRP A 32 0.99 -11.96 -5.85
N ILE A 33 1.91 -11.02 -6.06
CA ILE A 33 1.60 -9.60 -6.18
C ILE A 33 2.18 -9.09 -7.49
N LEU A 34 1.30 -8.71 -8.42
CA LEU A 34 1.66 -8.09 -9.68
C LEU A 34 1.49 -6.57 -9.56
N MET A 35 2.54 -5.83 -9.90
CA MET A 35 2.55 -4.38 -9.89
C MET A 35 3.03 -3.85 -11.23
N VAL A 36 2.29 -2.90 -11.79
CA VAL A 36 2.68 -2.17 -12.99
C VAL A 36 2.41 -0.70 -12.78
N GLY A 37 3.35 0.15 -13.19
CA GLY A 37 3.21 1.58 -13.04
C GLY A 37 4.06 2.34 -14.03
N THR A 38 3.74 3.60 -14.21
CA THR A 38 4.48 4.50 -15.08
C THR A 38 4.61 5.88 -14.44
N GLU A 39 5.66 6.59 -14.85
CA GLU A 39 5.97 7.93 -14.43
C GLU A 39 6.25 8.79 -15.67
N PHE A 40 5.56 9.92 -15.76
CA PHE A 40 5.81 10.96 -16.75
C PHE A 40 6.42 12.17 -16.06
N LYS A 41 7.54 12.70 -16.59
CA LYS A 41 8.19 13.91 -16.06
C LYS A 41 8.20 15.01 -17.11
N ALA A 42 7.71 16.17 -16.72
CA ALA A 42 7.93 17.43 -17.43
C ALA A 42 9.00 18.22 -16.67
N LEU A 43 10.17 18.38 -17.29
CA LEU A 43 11.28 19.14 -16.72
C LEU A 43 11.15 20.61 -17.14
N SER A 44 11.26 21.54 -16.20
CA SER A 44 11.16 22.99 -16.44
C SER A 44 10.05 23.39 -17.42
N PRO A 45 8.77 23.00 -17.20
CA PRO A 45 7.69 23.36 -18.10
C PRO A 45 7.54 24.89 -18.20
N SER A 46 7.07 25.40 -19.33
CA SER A 46 7.00 26.86 -19.59
C SER A 46 6.20 27.64 -18.54
N ALA A 47 5.19 27.01 -17.92
CA ALA A 47 4.42 27.61 -16.83
C ALA A 47 5.17 27.66 -15.49
N LEU A 48 6.16 26.78 -15.28
CA LEU A 48 6.94 26.65 -14.04
C LEU A 48 8.42 26.37 -14.37
N PRO A 49 9.18 27.36 -14.87
CA PRO A 49 10.52 27.13 -15.45
C PRO A 49 11.57 26.62 -14.44
N HIS A 50 11.34 26.82 -13.15
CA HIS A 50 12.23 26.37 -12.06
C HIS A 50 11.74 25.10 -11.35
N TRP A 51 10.79 24.38 -11.94
CA TRP A 51 10.21 23.18 -11.36
C TRP A 51 10.29 22.00 -12.32
N ASP A 52 10.48 20.81 -11.78
CA ASP A 52 10.12 19.58 -12.46
C ASP A 52 8.81 19.06 -11.90
N VAL A 53 7.92 18.62 -12.78
CA VAL A 53 6.63 18.04 -12.41
C VAL A 53 6.60 16.60 -12.88
N ALA A 54 6.27 15.69 -11.97
CA ALA A 54 6.10 14.27 -12.23
C ALA A 54 4.65 13.87 -12.02
N PHE A 55 4.09 13.07 -12.93
CA PHE A 55 2.81 12.38 -12.74
C PHE A 55 3.07 10.88 -12.72
N ARG A 56 2.42 10.17 -11.78
CA ARG A 56 2.56 8.73 -11.59
C ARG A 56 1.19 8.09 -11.57
N THR A 57 1.09 6.93 -12.21
CA THR A 57 -0.09 6.07 -12.10
C THR A 57 0.36 4.62 -12.02
N GLY A 58 -0.42 3.79 -11.35
CA GLY A 58 -0.09 2.39 -11.18
C GLY A 58 -1.28 1.52 -10.84
N TYR A 59 -1.10 0.23 -11.08
CA TYR A 59 -2.05 -0.82 -10.80
C TYR A 59 -1.36 -1.96 -10.06
N VAL A 60 -2.05 -2.51 -9.06
CA VAL A 60 -1.61 -3.69 -8.32
C VAL A 60 -2.72 -4.74 -8.33
N ARG A 61 -2.41 -5.99 -8.63
CA ARG A 61 -3.23 -7.16 -8.28
C ARG A 61 -2.47 -7.93 -7.21
N SER A 62 -3.10 -8.14 -6.06
CA SER A 62 -2.56 -8.97 -4.98
C SER A 62 -3.50 -10.13 -4.72
N GLU A 63 -2.94 -11.32 -4.58
CA GLU A 63 -3.66 -12.50 -4.07
C GLU A 63 -3.64 -12.51 -2.54
N SER A 64 -4.66 -13.12 -1.94
CA SER A 64 -4.68 -13.41 -0.51
C SER A 64 -4.09 -14.78 -0.21
N PRO A 65 -3.18 -14.90 0.77
CA PRO A 65 -2.68 -16.19 1.21
C PRO A 65 -3.69 -16.97 2.07
N ILE A 66 -4.84 -16.39 2.41
CA ILE A 66 -5.81 -16.96 3.36
C ILE A 66 -6.83 -17.84 2.62
N PRO A 67 -6.85 -19.16 2.82
CA PRO A 67 -7.88 -20.02 2.22
C PRO A 67 -9.25 -19.82 2.89
N ASP A 68 -10.33 -20.12 2.17
CA ASP A 68 -11.71 -19.95 2.67
C ASP A 68 -11.95 -20.68 4.00
N ARG A 69 -11.34 -21.84 4.20
CA ARG A 69 -11.45 -22.62 5.45
C ARG A 69 -10.98 -21.85 6.69
N THR A 70 -10.00 -20.96 6.58
CA THR A 70 -9.40 -20.26 7.73
C THR A 70 -9.61 -18.75 7.71
N PHE A 71 -10.35 -18.26 6.72
CA PHE A 71 -10.79 -16.87 6.66
C PHE A 71 -11.64 -16.51 7.87
N GLU A 72 -11.29 -15.43 8.55
CA GLU A 72 -12.00 -14.93 9.73
C GLU A 72 -12.01 -13.40 9.80
N PRO A 73 -12.95 -12.80 10.55
CA PRO A 73 -13.04 -11.33 10.62
C PRO A 73 -11.86 -10.62 11.28
N ALA A 74 -11.03 -11.33 12.07
CA ALA A 74 -9.87 -10.71 12.72
C ALA A 74 -8.74 -10.38 11.74
N VAL A 75 -8.65 -11.14 10.63
CA VAL A 75 -7.72 -10.88 9.53
C VAL A 75 -8.50 -11.00 8.23
N PRO A 76 -9.30 -9.97 7.89
CA PRO A 76 -10.27 -10.08 6.82
C PRO A 76 -9.63 -9.73 5.47
N ASP A 77 -8.65 -10.54 5.08
CA ASP A 77 -7.89 -10.37 3.85
C ASP A 77 -8.52 -11.14 2.68
N SER A 78 -8.41 -10.53 1.50
CA SER A 78 -8.86 -11.09 0.24
C SER A 78 -8.02 -10.55 -0.90
N ASP A 79 -8.11 -11.21 -2.06
CA ASP A 79 -7.53 -10.69 -3.28
C ASP A 79 -7.98 -9.25 -3.51
N PHE A 80 -7.10 -8.38 -3.97
CA PHE A 80 -7.48 -7.01 -4.24
C PHE A 80 -6.85 -6.44 -5.49
N ASN A 81 -7.53 -5.44 -6.03
CA ASN A 81 -7.05 -4.60 -7.11
C ASN A 81 -6.82 -3.19 -6.57
N ALA A 82 -5.60 -2.66 -6.71
CA ALA A 82 -5.28 -1.32 -6.28
C ALA A 82 -5.01 -0.40 -7.47
N PHE A 83 -5.67 0.75 -7.50
CA PHE A 83 -5.43 1.81 -8.46
C PHE A 83 -4.76 2.98 -7.78
N SER A 84 -3.64 3.44 -8.33
CA SER A 84 -2.79 4.45 -7.70
C SER A 84 -2.57 5.62 -8.64
N ALA A 85 -2.58 6.83 -8.10
CA ALA A 85 -2.21 8.05 -8.80
C ALA A 85 -1.34 8.92 -7.88
N GLY A 86 -0.41 9.67 -8.46
CA GLY A 86 0.45 10.56 -7.69
C GLY A 86 1.03 11.68 -8.53
N MET A 87 1.47 12.71 -7.84
CA MET A 87 2.13 13.87 -8.42
C MET A 87 3.34 14.27 -7.59
N GLY A 88 4.41 14.66 -8.28
CA GLY A 88 5.64 15.13 -7.69
C GLY A 88 5.99 16.52 -8.20
N PHE A 89 6.48 17.36 -7.31
CA PHE A 89 6.96 18.70 -7.62
C PHE A 89 8.36 18.84 -7.06
N LEU A 90 9.35 19.13 -7.91
CA LEU A 90 10.73 19.35 -7.50
C LEU A 90 11.14 20.75 -7.92
N CYS A 91 11.38 21.63 -6.96
CA CYS A 91 11.82 22.99 -7.20
C CYS A 91 13.34 23.09 -7.15
N HIS A 92 13.92 23.80 -8.12
CA HIS A 92 15.37 24.07 -8.21
C HIS A 92 15.64 25.55 -8.04
N ALA A 93 16.88 25.91 -7.66
CA ALA A 93 17.33 27.30 -7.69
C ALA A 93 17.32 27.88 -9.12
N PRO A 94 16.99 29.16 -9.33
CA PRO A 94 16.63 30.21 -8.35
C PRO A 94 15.13 30.27 -8.00
N GLY A 95 14.39 29.16 -8.15
CA GLY A 95 12.97 29.07 -7.85
C GLY A 95 12.61 29.25 -6.38
N LYS A 96 11.32 29.48 -6.12
CA LYS A 96 10.75 29.58 -4.77
C LYS A 96 9.71 28.49 -4.52
N PHE A 97 9.97 27.64 -3.54
CA PHE A 97 9.07 26.62 -3.05
C PHE A 97 7.84 27.28 -2.42
N LEU A 98 6.66 26.92 -2.94
CA LEU A 98 5.37 27.54 -2.58
C LEU A 98 5.36 29.07 -2.69
N GLY A 99 6.22 29.65 -3.54
CA GLY A 99 6.33 31.10 -3.75
C GLY A 99 7.05 31.88 -2.64
N ILE A 100 7.44 31.22 -1.54
CA ILE A 100 7.94 31.90 -0.33
C ILE A 100 9.40 31.53 -0.05
N LEU A 101 9.75 30.23 -0.09
CA LEU A 101 11.05 29.74 0.35
C LEU A 101 11.99 29.52 -0.84
N PRO A 102 13.22 30.06 -0.85
CA PRO A 102 14.21 29.72 -1.87
C PRO A 102 14.46 28.21 -1.91
N CYS A 103 14.53 27.64 -3.12
CA CYS A 103 14.71 26.19 -3.28
C CYS A 103 16.15 25.70 -3.01
N ASP A 104 17.05 26.64 -2.69
CA ASP A 104 18.42 26.44 -2.23
C ASP A 104 18.62 26.75 -0.74
N ILE A 105 17.53 26.88 0.02
CA ILE A 105 17.61 27.11 1.47
C ILE A 105 18.43 26.01 2.17
N PHE A 106 19.21 26.40 3.17
CA PHE A 106 20.09 25.51 3.93
C PHE A 106 21.15 24.78 3.10
N GLY A 107 21.53 25.31 1.92
CA GLY A 107 22.53 24.69 1.06
C GLY A 107 21.99 23.51 0.25
N ALA A 108 20.67 23.34 0.18
CA ALA A 108 20.04 22.42 -0.75
C ALA A 108 20.27 22.88 -2.20
N LYS A 109 20.24 21.94 -3.14
CA LYS A 109 20.14 22.20 -4.59
C LYS A 109 18.69 22.20 -5.07
N ALA A 110 17.82 21.45 -4.39
CA ALA A 110 16.40 21.34 -4.71
C ALA A 110 15.55 20.92 -3.51
N ILE A 111 14.28 21.32 -3.52
CA ILE A 111 13.25 20.90 -2.55
C ILE A 111 12.11 20.24 -3.33
N GLY A 112 11.75 19.03 -2.93
CA GLY A 112 10.69 18.24 -3.55
C GLY A 112 9.54 17.96 -2.61
N MET A 113 8.34 17.81 -3.19
CA MET A 113 7.15 17.31 -2.53
C MET A 113 6.47 16.30 -3.43
N ASP A 114 6.07 15.16 -2.89
CA ASP A 114 5.27 14.15 -3.60
C ASP A 114 3.96 13.89 -2.86
N LEU A 115 2.87 13.77 -3.62
CA LEU A 115 1.54 13.39 -3.18
C LEU A 115 1.15 12.10 -3.89
N ALA A 116 0.58 11.15 -3.17
CA ALA A 116 0.07 9.92 -3.74
C ALA A 116 -1.26 9.53 -3.10
N TYR A 117 -2.10 8.88 -3.91
CA TYR A 117 -3.36 8.29 -3.50
C TYR A 117 -3.51 6.91 -4.12
N GLN A 118 -4.04 5.96 -3.36
CA GLN A 118 -4.34 4.62 -3.81
C GLN A 118 -5.70 4.17 -3.27
N ALA A 119 -6.51 3.56 -4.12
CA ALA A 119 -7.74 2.88 -3.73
C ALA A 119 -7.56 1.37 -3.96
N LEU A 120 -7.72 0.58 -2.90
CA LEU A 120 -7.66 -0.88 -2.92
C LEU A 120 -9.08 -1.42 -2.84
N LEU A 121 -9.49 -2.14 -3.87
CA LEU A 121 -10.79 -2.78 -4.00
C LEU A 121 -10.60 -4.26 -3.71
N TYR A 122 -11.03 -4.70 -2.54
CA TYR A 122 -10.91 -6.10 -2.10
C TYR A 122 -12.07 -6.91 -2.69
N ASP A 123 -11.76 -8.12 -3.16
CA ASP A 123 -12.75 -9.09 -3.59
C ASP A 123 -13.55 -9.54 -2.36
N GLU A 124 -14.85 -9.67 -2.55
CA GLU A 124 -15.76 -10.03 -1.47
C GLU A 124 -15.56 -11.49 -1.04
N ARG A 125 -15.59 -11.73 0.28
CA ARG A 125 -15.47 -13.08 0.85
C ARG A 125 -16.59 -13.42 1.81
N ASN A 126 -16.93 -14.70 1.88
CA ASN A 126 -17.92 -15.20 2.81
C ASN A 126 -17.24 -15.81 4.04
N VAL A 127 -17.71 -15.43 5.23
CA VAL A 127 -17.43 -16.14 6.48
C VAL A 127 -18.55 -17.16 6.66
N ARG A 128 -18.22 -18.45 6.71
CA ARG A 128 -19.20 -19.56 6.82
C ARG A 128 -18.83 -20.51 7.96
N ASN A 129 -18.80 -20.01 9.19
CA ASN A 129 -18.36 -20.78 10.36
C ASN A 129 -16.94 -21.35 10.22
N ASN A 130 -16.08 -20.65 9.48
CA ASN A 130 -14.76 -21.12 9.08
C ASN A 130 -13.85 -21.43 10.29
N GLN A 131 -13.81 -20.48 11.23
CA GLN A 131 -13.06 -20.60 12.49
C GLN A 131 -13.97 -20.50 13.72
N GLN A 132 -15.07 -19.75 13.62
CA GLN A 132 -16.00 -19.53 14.72
C GLN A 132 -17.45 -19.86 14.28
N PRO A 133 -18.13 -20.84 14.91
CA PRO A 133 -19.49 -21.28 14.52
C PRO A 133 -20.62 -20.24 14.65
N LEU A 134 -20.34 -19.09 15.26
CA LEU A 134 -21.32 -18.01 15.42
C LEU A 134 -21.19 -16.94 14.33
N LEU A 135 -20.14 -16.98 13.52
CA LEU A 135 -19.84 -15.95 12.53
C LEU A 135 -20.19 -16.46 11.15
N ASN A 136 -21.28 -15.93 10.60
CA ASN A 136 -21.68 -16.11 9.21
C ASN A 136 -22.01 -14.76 8.59
N GLY A 137 -21.50 -14.53 7.38
CA GLY A 137 -21.75 -13.29 6.69
C GLY A 137 -20.85 -13.08 5.50
N LYS A 138 -20.87 -11.86 5.00
CA LYS A 138 -20.15 -11.40 3.84
C LYS A 138 -19.25 -10.25 4.27
N TRP A 139 -18.00 -10.30 3.82
CA TRP A 139 -17.00 -9.27 4.05
C TRP A 139 -16.69 -8.57 2.74
N ASP A 140 -16.86 -7.26 2.76
CA ASP A 140 -16.61 -6.35 1.64
C ASP A 140 -15.80 -5.18 2.17
N THR A 141 -14.72 -4.81 1.50
CA THR A 141 -13.79 -3.78 1.97
C THR A 141 -13.21 -2.99 0.82
N THR A 142 -13.11 -1.68 1.05
CA THR A 142 -12.35 -0.78 0.20
C THR A 142 -11.43 0.04 1.10
N LEU A 143 -10.14 0.05 0.79
CA LEU A 143 -9.16 0.86 1.51
C LEU A 143 -8.73 2.05 0.65
N HIS A 144 -8.60 3.19 1.29
CA HIS A 144 -8.08 4.41 0.69
C HIS A 144 -6.80 4.81 1.42
N VAL A 145 -5.71 4.93 0.68
CA VAL A 145 -4.39 5.27 1.20
C VAL A 145 -3.94 6.58 0.57
N GLY A 146 -3.59 7.56 1.41
CA GLY A 146 -2.99 8.82 0.98
C GLY A 146 -1.58 8.93 1.56
N ALA A 147 -0.64 9.48 0.78
CA ALA A 147 0.72 9.74 1.22
C ALA A 147 1.19 11.13 0.77
N LEU A 148 1.98 11.76 1.64
CA LEU A 148 2.69 13.01 1.40
C LEU A 148 4.15 12.80 1.79
N SER A 149 5.08 13.22 0.94
CA SER A 149 6.50 13.25 1.28
C SER A 149 7.12 14.59 0.90
N VAL A 150 8.14 15.00 1.65
CA VAL A 150 8.99 16.17 1.37
C VAL A 150 10.43 15.70 1.36
N ARG A 151 11.21 16.15 0.36
CA ARG A 151 12.63 15.81 0.22
C ARG A 151 13.47 17.06 -0.03
N MET A 152 14.70 17.03 0.45
CA MET A 152 15.72 18.06 0.16
C MET A 152 16.94 17.36 -0.44
N ASN A 153 17.44 17.88 -1.56
CA ASN A 153 18.62 17.36 -2.23
C ASN A 153 19.79 18.31 -1.94
N PHE A 154 20.94 17.82 -1.47
CA PHE A 154 22.14 18.62 -1.15
C PHE A 154 23.24 18.49 -2.22
#